data_AF-A0A673BUG4-F1
#
_entry.id   AF-A0A673BUG4-F1
#
_cell.length_a   1.000
_cell.length_b   1.000
_cell.length_c   1.000
_cell.angle_alpha   90.00
_cell.angle_beta   90.00
_cell.angle_gamma   90.00
#
_symmetry.space_group_name_H-M   'P 1'
#
loop_
_entity.id
_entity.type
_entity.pdbx_description
1 polymer ?
#
loop_
_entity_poly.entity_id
_entity_poly.type
_entity_poly.pdbx_seq_one_letter_code
_entity_poly.pdbx_strand_id
1 'polypeptide(L)'
;MAQIILSLLTFVLAIFRGGSSHTYWNYAMFTWAFCPIMTLIITVIEMFKLDVVLNLFCMDWSDFTTGMAMSSTLMTISIAITYANFYTCTKLKCLYGIIVSVFAFLCGFVYTLEVVKDKILDKKKGSYLAALPGFFKVMEAFVSCVIFISLTGYRDKPALILCIIAYVIPFPILPVIIAVNILKKLKNCLPFNLDRFVFIFLVISVVLYIFAAIVWPIFTFKDNPRPSHCPPSFCIWAIQFIVTFMTYVNLILFSLDLIFTLHQPTSKV
;
A
#
# COMPACT_ATOMS: atom_id res chain seq x y z
N MET A 1 -12.43 17.60 -0.52
CA MET A 1 -12.16 18.71 0.42
C MET A 1 -12.06 18.25 1.88
N ALA A 2 -13.06 17.58 2.46
CA ALA A 2 -13.02 17.15 3.87
C ALA A 2 -11.80 16.27 4.22
N GLN A 3 -11.40 15.36 3.32
CA GLN A 3 -10.20 14.51 3.47
C GLN A 3 -8.90 15.32 3.59
N ILE A 4 -8.76 16.38 2.77
CA ILE A 4 -7.58 17.25 2.77
C ILE A 4 -7.45 17.92 4.14
N ILE A 5 -8.56 18.50 4.63
CA ILE A 5 -8.61 19.17 5.93
C ILE A 5 -8.29 18.18 7.05
N LEU A 6 -8.95 17.02 7.09
CA LEU A 6 -8.74 16.03 8.15
C LEU A 6 -7.31 15.47 8.13
N SER A 7 -6.73 15.21 6.96
CA SER A 7 -5.36 14.71 6.87
C SER A 7 -4.35 15.75 7.35
N LEU A 8 -4.48 17.01 6.92
CA LEU A 8 -3.60 18.09 7.37
C LEU A 8 -3.76 18.39 8.86
N LEU A 9 -4.99 18.36 9.39
CA LEU A 9 -5.23 18.47 10.83
C LEU A 9 -4.54 17.33 11.58
N THR A 10 -4.66 16.10 11.10
CA THR A 10 -4.00 14.94 11.74
C THR A 10 -2.47 15.06 11.70
N PHE A 11 -1.92 15.55 10.59
CA PHE A 11 -0.49 15.85 10.44
C PHE A 11 -0.01 16.89 11.45
N VAL A 12 -0.70 18.03 11.54
CA VAL A 12 -0.37 19.10 12.48
C VAL A 12 -0.44 18.59 13.91
N LEU A 13 -1.50 17.85 14.26
CA LEU A 13 -1.62 17.26 15.58
C LEU A 13 -0.42 16.32 15.85
N ALA A 14 -0.10 15.41 14.92
CA ALA A 14 1.02 14.50 15.09
C ALA A 14 2.39 15.19 15.30
N ILE A 15 2.62 16.37 14.71
CA ILE A 15 3.83 17.19 14.97
C ILE A 15 3.84 17.69 16.41
N PHE A 16 2.73 18.26 16.88
CA PHE A 16 2.64 18.83 18.23
C PHE A 16 2.81 17.78 19.34
N ARG A 17 2.49 16.51 19.05
CA ARG A 17 2.77 15.39 19.98
C ARG A 17 4.26 15.24 20.29
N GLY A 18 5.13 15.59 19.35
CA GLY A 18 6.55 15.26 19.36
C GLY A 18 6.86 14.05 18.48
N GLY A 19 7.94 14.16 17.70
CA GLY A 19 8.36 13.15 16.73
C GLY A 19 8.94 11.88 17.34
N SER A 20 9.05 10.84 16.53
CA SER A 20 9.68 9.56 16.88
C SER A 20 10.53 9.06 15.73
N SER A 21 11.70 8.47 16.03
CA SER A 21 12.60 7.89 15.02
C SER A 21 12.12 6.56 14.44
N HIS A 22 10.94 6.09 14.83
CA HIS A 22 10.35 4.86 14.31
C HIS A 22 9.88 4.97 12.86
N THR A 23 10.09 3.90 12.10
CA THR A 23 9.64 3.77 10.71
C THR A 23 8.12 3.97 10.58
N TYR A 24 7.33 3.50 11.55
CA TYR A 24 5.87 3.71 11.57
C TYR A 24 5.46 5.17 11.78
N TRP A 25 6.21 5.96 12.56
CA TRP A 25 5.95 7.40 12.70
C TRP A 25 6.27 8.14 11.40
N ASN A 26 7.42 7.84 10.79
CA ASN A 26 7.79 8.40 9.49
C ASN A 26 6.74 8.06 8.42
N TYR A 27 6.23 6.83 8.43
CA TYR A 27 5.17 6.39 7.51
C TYR A 27 3.85 7.13 7.75
N ALA A 28 3.46 7.36 9.00
CA ALA A 28 2.27 8.13 9.34
C ALA A 28 2.38 9.58 8.85
N MET A 29 3.51 10.24 9.12
CA MET A 29 3.78 11.60 8.68
C MET A 29 3.82 11.73 7.16
N PHE A 30 4.48 10.79 6.48
CA PHE A 30 4.50 10.74 5.02
C PHE A 30 3.09 10.62 4.45
N THR A 31 2.29 9.71 4.99
CA THR A 31 0.92 9.48 4.49
C THR A 31 0.03 10.70 4.71
N TRP A 32 0.06 11.31 5.91
CA TRP A 32 -0.76 12.48 6.20
C TRP A 32 -0.35 13.73 5.43
N ALA A 33 0.86 13.78 4.88
CA ALA A 33 1.31 14.83 3.97
C ALA A 33 1.04 14.50 2.48
N PHE A 34 1.38 13.28 2.05
CA PHE A 34 1.32 12.86 0.65
C PHE A 34 -0.12 12.74 0.14
N CYS A 35 -1.00 12.07 0.87
CA CYS A 35 -2.40 11.89 0.46
C CYS A 35 -3.13 13.21 0.18
N PRO A 36 -3.15 14.22 1.08
CA PRO A 36 -3.85 15.46 0.79
C PRO A 36 -3.22 16.28 -0.34
N ILE A 37 -1.90 16.21 -0.53
CA ILE A 37 -1.23 16.86 -1.67
C ILE A 37 -1.70 16.22 -2.98
N MET A 38 -1.72 14.89 -3.06
CA MET A 38 -2.18 14.19 -4.26
C MET A 38 -3.66 14.44 -4.53
N THR A 39 -4.51 14.39 -3.50
CA THR A 39 -5.93 14.74 -3.64
C THR A 39 -6.10 16.19 -4.10
N LEU A 40 -5.32 17.14 -3.57
CA LEU A 40 -5.35 18.54 -4.01
C LEU A 40 -4.98 18.65 -5.50
N ILE A 41 -3.88 18.03 -5.93
CA ILE A 41 -3.43 18.03 -7.33
C ILE A 41 -4.54 17.47 -8.24
N ILE A 42 -5.14 16.35 -7.87
CA ILE A 42 -6.24 15.73 -8.62
C ILE A 42 -7.43 16.69 -8.72
N THR A 43 -7.88 17.26 -7.59
CA THR A 43 -9.02 18.19 -7.58
C THR A 43 -8.77 19.44 -8.40
N VAL A 44 -7.56 20.00 -8.37
CA VAL A 44 -7.18 21.17 -9.17
C VAL A 44 -7.26 20.83 -10.66
N ILE A 45 -6.71 19.69 -11.08
CA ILE A 45 -6.74 19.25 -12.48
C ILE A 45 -8.18 19.05 -12.97
N GLU A 46 -9.04 18.42 -12.16
CA GLU A 46 -10.46 18.22 -12.49
C GLU A 46 -11.25 19.54 -12.52
N MET A 47 -10.96 20.48 -11.63
CA MET A 47 -11.61 21.80 -11.61
C MET A 47 -11.31 22.61 -12.87
N PHE A 48 -10.07 22.56 -13.38
CA PHE A 48 -9.67 23.24 -14.61
C PHE A 48 -10.03 22.46 -15.89
N LYS A 49 -10.72 21.32 -15.77
CA LYS A 49 -11.02 20.39 -16.88
C LYS A 49 -9.79 19.97 -17.70
N LEU A 50 -8.63 19.97 -17.04
CA LEU A 50 -7.36 19.54 -17.65
C LEU A 50 -7.31 18.01 -17.81
N ASP A 51 -8.21 17.27 -17.15
CA ASP A 51 -8.42 15.84 -17.34
C ASP A 51 -8.75 15.47 -18.79
N VAL A 52 -9.48 16.33 -19.51
CA VAL A 52 -9.79 16.12 -20.94
C VAL A 52 -8.52 16.18 -21.79
N VAL A 53 -7.64 17.13 -21.48
CA VAL A 53 -6.35 17.29 -22.16
C VAL A 53 -5.42 16.12 -21.80
N LEU A 54 -5.37 15.70 -20.54
CA LEU A 54 -4.54 14.57 -20.11
C LEU A 54 -4.99 13.23 -20.71
N ASN A 55 -6.31 13.00 -20.81
CA ASN A 55 -6.87 11.87 -21.54
C ASN A 55 -6.45 11.89 -23.02
N LEU A 56 -6.40 13.07 -23.64
CA LEU A 56 -5.90 13.26 -25.01
C LEU A 56 -4.38 13.03 -25.12
N PHE A 57 -3.59 13.44 -24.11
CA PHE A 57 -2.15 13.21 -24.01
C PHE A 57 -1.77 11.76 -23.63
N CYS A 58 -2.75 10.84 -23.65
CA CYS A 58 -2.60 9.38 -23.56
C CYS A 58 -2.36 8.81 -22.16
N MET A 59 -2.85 9.49 -21.13
CA MET A 59 -2.95 8.97 -19.77
C MET A 59 -4.42 8.68 -19.45
N ASP A 60 -4.74 7.49 -18.95
CA ASP A 60 -6.10 7.20 -18.47
C ASP A 60 -6.34 7.88 -17.12
N TRP A 61 -6.96 9.06 -17.14
CA TRP A 61 -7.17 9.86 -15.94
C TRP A 61 -8.09 9.17 -14.93
N SER A 62 -9.11 8.44 -15.41
CA SER A 62 -10.05 7.73 -14.55
C SER A 62 -9.36 6.59 -13.80
N ASP A 63 -8.53 5.80 -14.48
CA ASP A 63 -7.77 4.75 -13.81
C ASP A 63 -6.76 5.36 -12.82
N PHE A 64 -6.01 6.40 -13.21
CA PHE A 64 -5.05 7.06 -12.30
C PHE A 64 -5.69 7.57 -11.01
N THR A 65 -6.77 8.36 -11.12
CA THR A 65 -7.48 8.93 -9.96
C THR A 65 -8.03 7.83 -9.07
N THR A 66 -8.61 6.79 -9.65
CA THR A 66 -9.11 5.63 -8.90
C THR A 66 -7.97 4.93 -8.15
N GLY A 67 -6.82 4.70 -8.80
CA GLY A 67 -5.65 4.07 -8.17
C GLY A 67 -5.08 4.91 -7.01
N MET A 68 -5.05 6.23 -7.18
CA MET A 68 -4.63 7.16 -6.13
C MET A 68 -5.60 7.21 -4.95
N ALA A 69 -6.92 7.14 -5.21
CA ALA A 69 -7.94 7.08 -4.15
C ALA A 69 -7.85 5.74 -3.38
N MET A 70 -7.70 4.62 -4.08
CA MET A 70 -7.51 3.30 -3.46
C MET A 70 -6.24 3.24 -2.60
N SER A 71 -5.11 3.70 -3.12
CA SER A 71 -3.84 3.70 -2.39
C SER A 71 -3.91 4.63 -1.17
N SER A 72 -4.48 5.84 -1.30
CA SER A 72 -4.66 6.76 -0.18
C SER A 72 -5.56 6.18 0.91
N THR A 73 -6.61 5.45 0.54
CA THR A 73 -7.48 4.75 1.49
C THR A 73 -6.71 3.66 2.25
N LEU A 74 -5.97 2.81 1.54
CA LEU A 74 -5.16 1.76 2.16
C LEU A 74 -4.12 2.34 3.11
N MET A 75 -3.40 3.39 2.70
CA MET A 75 -2.40 4.04 3.54
C MET A 75 -3.03 4.69 4.77
N THR A 76 -4.13 5.43 4.62
CA THR A 76 -4.78 6.12 5.75
C THR A 76 -5.42 5.18 6.76
N ILE A 77 -6.02 4.07 6.32
CA ILE A 77 -6.50 3.00 7.22
C ILE A 77 -5.30 2.31 7.91
N SER A 78 -4.23 2.01 7.17
CA SER A 78 -3.05 1.36 7.72
C SER A 78 -2.40 2.18 8.83
N ILE A 79 -2.24 3.48 8.62
CA ILE A 79 -1.69 4.36 9.65
C ILE A 79 -2.67 4.53 10.81
N ALA A 80 -3.99 4.55 10.59
CA ALA A 80 -4.95 4.63 11.69
C ALA A 80 -4.82 3.41 12.62
N ILE A 81 -4.74 2.21 12.04
CA ILE A 81 -4.57 0.95 12.79
C ILE A 81 -3.20 0.90 13.46
N THR A 82 -2.11 1.14 12.73
CA THR A 82 -0.76 1.06 13.30
C THR A 82 -0.56 2.15 14.35
N TYR A 83 -0.99 3.39 14.09
CA TYR A 83 -0.85 4.48 15.04
C TYR A 83 -1.65 4.23 16.33
N ALA A 84 -2.86 3.67 16.21
CA ALA A 84 -3.64 3.21 17.35
C ALA A 84 -2.86 2.19 18.19
N ASN A 85 -2.31 1.15 17.56
CA ASN A 85 -1.62 0.07 18.27
C ASN A 85 -0.28 0.50 18.90
N PHE A 86 0.53 1.28 18.19
CA PHE A 86 1.88 1.65 18.64
C PHE A 86 1.86 2.84 19.62
N TYR A 87 0.88 3.73 19.49
CA TYR A 87 0.95 5.05 20.12
C TYR A 87 -0.27 5.45 20.96
N THR A 88 -1.31 4.61 21.10
CA THR A 88 -2.33 4.83 22.12
C THR A 88 -1.93 4.13 23.42
N CYS A 89 -2.09 4.81 24.55
CA CYS A 89 -1.88 4.22 25.87
C CYS A 89 -3.11 4.43 26.72
N THR A 90 -3.39 3.48 27.60
CA THR A 90 -4.56 3.48 28.51
C THR A 90 -4.50 4.55 29.61
N LYS A 91 -3.38 5.27 29.77
CA LYS A 91 -3.22 6.30 30.80
C LYS A 91 -3.46 7.71 30.26
N LEU A 92 -4.01 8.59 31.10
CA LEU A 92 -4.29 10.02 30.84
C LEU A 92 -3.10 10.82 30.26
N LYS A 93 -1.85 10.37 30.48
CA LYS A 93 -0.65 10.97 29.90
C LYS A 93 -0.57 10.85 28.36
N CYS A 94 -1.45 10.07 27.72
CA CYS A 94 -1.49 9.87 26.28
C CYS A 94 -2.80 10.32 25.62
N LEU A 95 -3.54 11.26 26.24
CA LEU A 95 -4.73 11.89 25.64
C LEU A 95 -4.48 12.37 24.21
N TYR A 96 -3.30 12.95 23.97
CA TYR A 96 -2.89 13.41 22.65
C TYR A 96 -2.83 12.28 21.61
N GLY A 97 -2.37 11.09 22.01
CA GLY A 97 -2.32 9.93 21.11
C GLY A 97 -3.70 9.39 20.74
N ILE A 98 -4.64 9.45 21.67
CA ILE A 98 -6.05 9.09 21.42
C ILE A 98 -6.67 10.08 20.43
N ILE A 99 -6.46 11.39 20.63
CA ILE A 99 -6.99 12.43 19.74
C ILE A 99 -6.47 12.21 18.31
N VAL A 100 -5.15 12.08 18.12
CA VAL A 100 -4.57 11.83 16.79
C VAL A 100 -5.11 10.54 16.18
N SER A 101 -5.29 9.47 16.97
CA SER A 101 -5.85 8.21 16.48
C SER A 101 -7.30 8.36 15.99
N VAL A 102 -8.15 9.10 16.73
CA VAL A 102 -9.54 9.36 16.32
C VAL A 102 -9.58 10.13 15.00
N PHE A 103 -8.77 11.18 14.87
CA PHE A 103 -8.66 11.94 13.62
C PHE A 103 -8.11 11.09 12.47
N ALA A 104 -7.17 10.18 12.74
CA ALA A 104 -6.65 9.24 11.75
C ALA A 104 -7.74 8.28 11.24
N PHE A 105 -8.57 7.71 12.14
CA PHE A 105 -9.70 6.87 11.75
C PHE A 105 -10.76 7.65 10.97
N LEU A 106 -11.09 8.87 11.39
CA LEU A 106 -11.99 9.75 10.63
C LEU A 106 -11.43 10.04 9.24
N CYS A 107 -10.13 10.33 9.12
CA CYS A 107 -9.47 10.54 7.85
C CYS A 107 -9.60 9.30 6.94
N GLY A 108 -9.25 8.12 7.45
CA GLY A 108 -9.39 6.86 6.71
C GLY A 108 -10.84 6.56 6.29
N PHE A 109 -11.81 6.88 7.15
CA PHE A 109 -13.23 6.74 6.84
C PHE A 109 -13.66 7.64 5.66
N VAL A 110 -13.26 8.91 5.66
CA VAL A 110 -13.63 9.82 4.56
C VAL A 110 -12.94 9.45 3.24
N TYR A 111 -11.69 8.94 3.26
CA TYR A 111 -11.07 8.36 2.05
C TYR A 111 -11.80 7.11 1.56
N THR A 112 -12.23 6.24 2.47
CA THR A 112 -13.03 5.06 2.12
C THR A 112 -14.35 5.45 1.46
N LEU A 113 -15.04 6.47 1.99
CA LEU A 113 -16.29 6.96 1.41
C LEU A 113 -16.12 7.46 -0.02
N GLU A 114 -15.00 8.09 -0.36
CA GLU A 114 -14.72 8.51 -1.74
C GLU A 114 -14.54 7.31 -2.66
N VAL A 115 -13.74 6.30 -2.27
CA VAL A 115 -13.57 5.09 -3.09
C VAL A 115 -14.90 4.34 -3.27
N VAL A 116 -15.71 4.25 -2.21
CA VAL A 116 -17.03 3.62 -2.25
C VAL A 116 -17.96 4.42 -3.17
N LYS A 117 -17.95 5.75 -3.10
CA LYS A 117 -18.74 6.61 -3.98
C LYS A 117 -18.31 6.46 -5.43
N ASP A 118 -17.02 6.53 -5.71
CA ASP A 118 -16.47 6.41 -7.06
C ASP A 118 -16.78 5.05 -7.70
N LYS A 119 -16.69 3.95 -6.93
CA LYS A 119 -16.97 2.59 -7.42
C LYS A 119 -18.46 2.25 -7.51
N ILE A 120 -19.25 2.55 -6.47
CA ILE A 120 -20.63 2.06 -6.35
C ILE A 120 -21.64 3.05 -6.93
N LEU A 121 -21.49 4.34 -6.59
CA LEU A 121 -22.47 5.36 -6.93
C LEU A 121 -22.22 5.94 -8.32
N ASP A 122 -21.00 6.40 -8.57
CA ASP A 122 -20.68 7.14 -9.78
C ASP A 122 -20.29 6.22 -10.95
N LYS A 123 -20.14 4.91 -10.68
CA LYS A 123 -19.74 3.86 -11.66
C LYS A 123 -18.65 4.36 -12.61
N LYS A 124 -17.65 5.08 -12.08
CA LYS A 124 -16.54 5.58 -12.91
C LYS A 124 -15.92 4.37 -13.63
N LYS A 125 -16.04 4.37 -14.96
CA LYS A 125 -15.63 3.25 -15.83
C LYS A 125 -14.11 3.25 -16.01
N GLY A 126 -13.33 3.11 -14.93
CA GLY A 126 -11.92 2.73 -15.05
C GLY A 126 -11.86 1.34 -15.69
N SER A 127 -11.11 1.15 -16.77
CA SER A 127 -11.11 -0.13 -17.49
C SER A 127 -10.16 -1.13 -16.83
N TYR A 128 -9.04 -0.64 -16.28
CA TYR A 128 -7.98 -1.48 -15.71
C TYR A 128 -8.07 -1.60 -14.19
N LEU A 129 -8.28 -0.49 -13.45
CA LEU A 129 -8.30 -0.52 -11.98
C LEU A 129 -9.67 -0.88 -11.40
N ALA A 130 -10.73 -0.86 -12.21
CA ALA A 130 -11.98 -1.53 -11.86
C ALA A 130 -11.92 -3.05 -12.10
N ALA A 131 -11.00 -3.53 -12.94
CA ALA A 131 -10.80 -4.95 -13.16
C ALA A 131 -10.05 -5.59 -11.98
N LEU A 132 -10.42 -6.83 -11.63
CA LEU A 132 -9.81 -7.60 -10.54
C LEU A 132 -8.26 -7.60 -10.57
N PRO A 133 -7.58 -7.83 -11.72
CA PRO A 133 -6.12 -7.89 -11.77
C PRO A 133 -5.42 -6.56 -11.48
N GLY A 134 -6.04 -5.43 -11.81
CA GLY A 134 -5.48 -4.11 -11.51
C GLY A 134 -5.59 -3.79 -10.01
N PHE A 135 -6.71 -4.16 -9.39
CA PHE A 135 -6.94 -4.01 -7.96
C PHE A 135 -5.95 -4.83 -7.12
N PHE A 136 -5.69 -6.09 -7.50
CA PHE A 136 -4.71 -6.93 -6.78
C PHE A 136 -3.32 -6.32 -6.79
N LYS A 137 -2.84 -5.77 -7.92
CA LYS A 137 -1.51 -5.12 -7.98
C LYS A 137 -1.37 -3.93 -7.04
N VAL A 138 -2.43 -3.14 -6.85
CA VAL A 138 -2.42 -2.04 -5.86
C VAL A 138 -2.32 -2.59 -4.44
N MET A 139 -3.06 -3.67 -4.13
CA MET A 139 -2.96 -4.34 -2.84
C MET A 139 -1.57 -4.95 -2.61
N GLU A 140 -1.01 -5.63 -3.61
CA GLU A 140 0.32 -6.25 -3.54
C GLU A 140 1.41 -5.20 -3.29
N ALA A 141 1.34 -4.07 -3.99
CA ALA A 141 2.28 -2.96 -3.81
C ALA A 141 2.16 -2.37 -2.41
N PHE A 142 0.92 -2.18 -1.93
CA PHE A 142 0.66 -1.69 -0.59
C PHE A 142 1.17 -2.65 0.51
N VAL A 143 0.88 -3.96 0.41
CA VAL A 143 1.36 -4.96 1.38
C VAL A 143 2.88 -5.03 1.35
N SER A 144 3.50 -4.95 0.17
CA SER A 144 4.95 -4.85 0.03
C SER A 144 5.51 -3.62 0.75
N CYS A 145 4.89 -2.44 0.61
CA CYS A 145 5.28 -1.25 1.38
C CYS A 145 5.23 -1.51 2.89
N VAL A 146 4.16 -2.14 3.39
CA VAL A 146 4.03 -2.47 4.82
C VAL A 146 5.13 -3.42 5.29
N ILE A 147 5.50 -4.41 4.46
CA ILE A 147 6.66 -5.28 4.72
C ILE A 147 7.92 -4.42 4.87
N PHE A 148 8.23 -3.54 3.92
CA PHE A 148 9.42 -2.68 3.97
C PHE A 148 9.47 -1.76 5.18
N ILE A 149 8.35 -1.13 5.54
CA ILE A 149 8.25 -0.27 6.73
C ILE A 149 8.52 -1.08 8.02
N SER A 150 8.17 -2.37 8.00
CA SER A 150 8.29 -3.29 9.13
C SER A 150 9.63 -4.07 9.14
N LEU A 151 10.53 -3.87 8.17
CA LEU A 151 11.81 -4.58 8.14
C LEU A 151 12.73 -4.10 9.27
N THR A 152 12.85 -4.91 10.33
CA THR A 152 13.75 -4.68 11.46
C THR A 152 14.41 -5.98 11.92
N GLY A 153 15.57 -5.90 12.57
CA GLY A 153 16.24 -7.05 13.19
C GLY A 153 16.74 -8.13 12.22
N TYR A 154 17.02 -7.78 10.96
CA TYR A 154 17.41 -8.73 9.91
C TYR A 154 18.91 -8.76 9.58
N ARG A 155 19.68 -7.75 10.03
CA ARG A 155 21.04 -7.47 9.53
C ARG A 155 22.05 -8.59 9.80
N ASP A 156 21.85 -9.35 10.88
CA ASP A 156 22.82 -10.35 11.32
C ASP A 156 22.55 -11.76 10.74
N LYS A 157 21.50 -11.91 9.91
CA LYS A 157 21.08 -13.22 9.39
C LYS A 157 21.07 -13.21 7.86
N PRO A 158 22.03 -13.87 7.19
CA PRO A 158 22.11 -13.86 5.72
C PRO A 158 20.83 -14.41 5.06
N ALA A 159 20.18 -15.39 5.69
CA ALA A 159 18.90 -15.92 5.21
C ALA A 159 17.79 -14.86 5.16
N LEU A 160 17.74 -13.92 6.12
CA LEU A 160 16.76 -12.83 6.10
C LEU A 160 17.11 -11.77 5.05
N ILE A 161 18.39 -11.57 4.76
CA ILE A 161 18.83 -10.71 3.65
C ILE A 161 18.36 -11.27 2.31
N LEU A 162 18.41 -12.60 2.10
CA LEU A 162 17.84 -13.24 0.91
C LEU A 162 16.33 -13.01 0.79
N CYS A 163 15.58 -13.06 1.90
CA CYS A 163 14.16 -12.71 1.87
C CYS A 163 13.92 -11.25 1.46
N ILE A 164 14.80 -10.33 1.86
CA ILE A 164 14.69 -8.92 1.45
C ILE A 164 14.91 -8.79 -0.06
N ILE A 165 15.89 -9.49 -0.63
CA ILE A 165 16.09 -9.53 -2.09
C ILE A 165 14.81 -10.05 -2.77
N ALA A 166 14.20 -11.09 -2.21
CA ALA A 166 12.93 -11.64 -2.71
C ALA A 166 11.77 -10.63 -2.67
N TYR A 167 11.72 -9.72 -1.69
CA TYR A 167 10.72 -8.64 -1.63
C TYR A 167 11.04 -7.47 -2.57
N VAL A 168 12.32 -7.15 -2.74
CA VAL A 168 12.79 -6.02 -3.56
C VAL A 168 12.58 -6.27 -5.05
N ILE A 169 12.60 -7.51 -5.51
CA ILE A 169 12.39 -7.81 -6.94
C ILE A 169 10.95 -7.43 -7.38
N PRO A 170 9.87 -7.87 -6.70
CA PRO A 170 8.52 -7.55 -7.14
C PRO A 170 8.11 -6.10 -6.93
N PHE A 171 8.60 -5.48 -5.86
CA PHE A 171 8.13 -4.17 -5.40
C PHE A 171 8.20 -3.04 -6.43
N PRO A 172 9.34 -2.72 -7.07
CA PRO A 172 9.42 -1.63 -8.04
C PRO A 172 8.73 -1.97 -9.37
N ILE A 173 8.58 -3.26 -9.69
CA ILE A 173 7.95 -3.71 -10.93
C ILE A 173 6.44 -3.48 -10.88
N LEU A 174 5.80 -3.63 -9.71
CA LEU A 174 4.36 -3.40 -9.54
C LEU A 174 3.90 -1.98 -9.93
N PRO A 175 4.48 -0.87 -9.38
CA PRO A 175 4.18 0.49 -9.83
C PRO A 175 4.46 0.71 -11.31
N VAL A 176 5.51 0.09 -11.86
CA VAL A 176 5.81 0.19 -13.30
C VAL A 176 4.71 -0.46 -14.12
N ILE A 177 4.23 -1.66 -13.77
CA ILE A 177 3.11 -2.33 -14.44
C ILE A 177 1.84 -1.47 -14.36
N ILE A 178 1.56 -0.89 -13.19
CA ILE A 178 0.41 0.00 -13.00
C ILE A 178 0.55 1.25 -13.89
N ALA A 179 1.70 1.91 -13.86
CA ALA A 179 1.97 3.13 -14.65
C ALA A 179 1.89 2.87 -16.15
N VAL A 180 2.45 1.77 -16.64
CA VAL A 180 2.38 1.40 -18.07
C VAL A 180 0.95 1.12 -18.50
N ASN A 181 0.13 0.49 -17.67
CA ASN A 181 -1.28 0.24 -18.01
C ASN A 181 -2.13 1.51 -18.00
N ILE A 182 -1.79 2.50 -17.17
CA ILE A 182 -2.43 3.83 -17.16
C ILE A 182 -1.99 4.66 -18.37
N LEU A 183 -0.71 4.57 -18.78
CA LEU A 183 -0.13 5.32 -19.89
C LEU A 183 -0.31 4.57 -21.22
N LYS A 184 -1.43 4.83 -21.91
CA LYS A 184 -1.80 4.20 -23.19
C LYS A 184 -0.71 4.33 -24.27
N LYS A 185 -0.04 5.49 -24.35
CA LYS A 185 1.07 5.69 -25.30
C LYS A 185 2.28 4.81 -24.98
N LEU A 186 2.65 4.73 -23.70
CA LEU A 186 3.77 3.89 -23.27
C LEU A 186 3.47 2.41 -23.54
N LYS A 187 2.23 1.98 -23.29
CA LYS A 187 1.73 0.64 -23.64
C LYS A 187 1.91 0.33 -25.13
N ASN A 188 1.60 1.27 -26.02
CA ASN A 188 1.71 1.09 -27.48
C ASN A 188 3.15 1.15 -28.01
N CYS A 189 4.09 1.77 -27.27
CA CYS A 189 5.50 1.84 -27.65
C CYS A 189 6.32 0.62 -27.20
N LEU A 190 5.75 -0.28 -26.40
CA LEU A 190 6.46 -1.44 -25.88
C LEU A 190 6.65 -2.50 -26.98
N PRO A 191 7.89 -2.95 -27.23
CA PRO A 191 8.18 -3.93 -28.29
C PRO A 191 7.79 -5.37 -27.90
N PHE A 192 7.26 -5.59 -26.69
CA PHE A 192 6.92 -6.91 -26.17
C PHE A 192 5.49 -6.97 -25.62
N ASN A 193 4.93 -8.17 -25.58
CA ASN A 193 3.60 -8.41 -25.04
C ASN A 193 3.61 -8.23 -23.51
N LEU A 194 2.97 -7.15 -23.04
CA LEU A 194 2.92 -6.79 -21.63
C LEU A 194 2.20 -7.86 -20.79
N ASP A 195 1.15 -8.49 -21.31
CA ASP A 195 0.40 -9.51 -20.58
C ASP A 195 1.28 -10.75 -20.32
N ARG A 196 2.11 -11.13 -21.30
CA ARG A 196 3.10 -12.20 -21.13
C ARG A 196 4.17 -11.84 -20.09
N PHE A 197 4.61 -10.59 -20.08
CA PHE A 197 5.57 -10.10 -19.08
C PHE A 197 4.97 -10.14 -17.66
N VAL A 198 3.74 -9.63 -17.49
CA VAL A 198 3.00 -9.66 -16.22
C VAL A 198 2.82 -11.10 -15.73
N PHE A 199 2.47 -12.03 -16.62
CA PHE A 199 2.33 -13.44 -16.26
C PHE A 199 3.64 -14.03 -15.73
N ILE A 200 4.76 -13.86 -16.45
CA ILE A 200 6.08 -14.35 -16.02
C ILE A 200 6.47 -13.73 -14.68
N PHE A 201 6.22 -12.42 -14.54
CA PHE A 201 6.45 -11.67 -13.30
C PHE A 201 5.67 -12.24 -12.12
N LEU A 202 4.39 -12.56 -12.29
CA LEU A 202 3.55 -13.14 -11.24
C LEU A 202 4.06 -14.52 -10.81
N VAL A 203 4.45 -15.37 -11.76
CA VAL A 203 5.04 -16.68 -11.45
C VAL A 203 6.32 -16.52 -10.63
N ILE A 204 7.23 -15.63 -11.03
CA ILE A 204 8.46 -15.35 -10.28
C ILE A 204 8.13 -14.82 -8.88
N SER A 205 7.17 -13.90 -8.78
CA SER A 205 6.76 -13.31 -7.49
C SER A 205 6.20 -14.36 -6.54
N VAL A 206 5.34 -15.27 -7.01
CA VAL A 206 4.82 -16.38 -6.19
C VAL A 206 5.96 -17.25 -5.66
N VAL A 207 6.92 -17.65 -6.51
CA VAL A 207 8.07 -18.47 -6.09
C VAL A 207 8.92 -17.75 -5.03
N LEU A 208 9.22 -16.47 -5.25
CA LEU A 208 9.98 -15.64 -4.31
C LEU A 208 9.26 -15.49 -2.96
N TYR A 209 7.93 -15.30 -2.97
CA TYR A 209 7.14 -15.17 -1.76
C TYR A 209 6.93 -16.51 -1.05
N ILE A 210 6.88 -17.65 -1.74
CA ILE A 210 6.93 -18.99 -1.11
C ILE A 210 8.25 -19.17 -0.37
N PHE A 211 9.37 -18.85 -1.03
CA PHE A 211 10.69 -18.91 -0.40
C PHE A 211 10.73 -18.04 0.86
N ALA A 212 10.29 -16.78 0.77
CA ALA A 212 10.30 -15.87 1.90
C ALA A 212 9.34 -16.30 3.03
N ALA A 213 8.16 -16.84 2.69
CA ALA A 213 7.18 -17.34 3.65
C ALA A 213 7.68 -18.54 4.46
N ILE A 214 8.60 -19.33 3.91
CA ILE A 214 9.23 -20.46 4.60
C ILE A 214 10.46 -19.99 5.39
N VAL A 215 11.39 -19.28 4.73
CA VAL A 215 12.68 -18.92 5.30
C VAL A 215 12.52 -17.88 6.42
N TRP A 216 11.70 -16.85 6.23
CA TRP A 216 11.54 -15.79 7.23
C TRP A 216 11.14 -16.32 8.62
N PRO A 217 10.04 -17.09 8.79
CA PRO A 217 9.64 -17.55 10.11
C PRO A 217 10.63 -18.55 10.73
N ILE A 218 11.26 -19.42 9.94
CA ILE A 218 12.25 -20.39 10.46
C ILE A 218 13.43 -19.66 11.10
N PHE A 219 14.03 -18.70 10.38
CA PHE A 219 15.19 -17.97 10.89
C PHE A 219 14.84 -16.90 11.92
N THR A 220 13.56 -16.58 12.07
CA THR A 220 13.08 -15.54 12.99
C THR A 220 12.56 -16.10 14.31
N PHE A 221 11.80 -17.20 14.30
CA PHE A 221 11.03 -17.66 15.46
C PHE A 221 11.44 -19.02 16.03
N LYS A 222 12.16 -19.87 15.28
CA LYS A 222 12.46 -21.25 15.68
C LYS A 222 13.06 -21.35 17.09
N ASP A 223 14.01 -20.47 17.40
CA ASP A 223 14.71 -20.44 18.69
C ASP A 223 14.50 -19.11 19.43
N ASN A 224 13.41 -18.40 19.11
CA ASN A 224 13.13 -17.05 19.60
C ASN A 224 11.64 -16.90 19.96
N PRO A 225 11.20 -17.46 21.10
CA PRO A 225 9.82 -17.36 21.54
C PRO A 225 9.46 -15.91 21.87
N ARG A 226 8.16 -15.60 21.86
CA ARG A 226 7.67 -14.25 22.16
C ARG A 226 8.10 -13.83 23.57
N PRO A 227 8.81 -12.69 23.73
CA PRO A 227 9.14 -12.17 25.06
C PRO A 227 7.89 -11.85 25.87
N SER A 228 7.91 -12.15 27.17
CA SER A 228 6.81 -11.83 28.11
C SER A 228 6.57 -10.31 28.21
N HIS A 229 7.66 -9.53 28.17
CA HIS A 229 7.62 -8.07 28.10
C HIS A 229 7.87 -7.59 26.68
N CYS A 230 6.79 -7.30 25.96
CA CYS A 230 6.79 -6.87 24.57
C CYS A 230 5.97 -5.56 24.49
N PRO A 231 6.60 -4.40 24.75
CA PRO A 231 5.89 -3.13 24.75
C PRO A 231 5.35 -2.82 23.34
N PRO A 232 4.13 -2.26 23.21
CA PRO A 232 3.49 -2.03 21.92
C PRO A 232 4.36 -1.23 20.93
N SER A 233 5.13 -0.25 21.44
CA SER A 233 5.89 0.70 20.62
C SER A 233 7.21 0.17 20.04
N PHE A 234 7.87 -0.83 20.66
CA PHE A 234 9.26 -1.22 20.33
C PHE A 234 9.51 -2.73 20.25
N CYS A 235 8.46 -3.55 20.27
CA CYS A 235 8.67 -4.99 20.29
C CYS A 235 9.11 -5.55 18.93
N ILE A 236 10.41 -5.82 18.79
CA ILE A 236 11.03 -6.37 17.56
C ILE A 236 10.33 -7.67 17.15
N TRP A 237 10.04 -8.56 18.09
CA TRP A 237 9.35 -9.82 17.82
C TRP A 237 7.98 -9.59 17.17
N ALA A 238 7.19 -8.64 17.67
CA ALA A 238 5.89 -8.30 17.10
C ALA A 238 6.00 -7.67 15.71
N ILE A 239 7.01 -6.83 15.48
CA ILE A 239 7.26 -6.24 14.15
C ILE A 239 7.68 -7.31 13.14
N GLN A 240 8.53 -8.27 13.54
CA GLN A 240 8.90 -9.39 12.66
C GLN A 240 7.72 -10.35 12.42
N PHE A 241 6.79 -10.46 13.38
CA PHE A 241 5.51 -11.15 13.16
C PHE A 241 4.64 -10.43 12.12
N ILE A 242 4.57 -9.10 12.15
CA ILE A 242 3.88 -8.31 11.11
C ILE A 242 4.48 -8.60 9.73
N VAL A 243 5.82 -8.61 9.61
CA VAL A 243 6.47 -8.97 8.34
C VAL A 243 6.02 -10.35 7.88
N THR A 244 6.07 -11.35 8.76
CA THR A 244 5.67 -12.72 8.43
C THR A 244 4.22 -12.78 7.96
N PHE A 245 3.30 -12.20 8.73
CA PHE A 245 1.88 -12.15 8.40
C PHE A 245 1.65 -11.48 7.04
N MET A 246 2.28 -10.34 6.79
CA MET A 246 2.15 -9.62 5.53
C MET A 246 2.79 -10.38 4.36
N THR A 247 3.86 -11.15 4.58
CA THR A 247 4.43 -12.06 3.56
C THR A 247 3.42 -13.11 3.13
N TYR A 248 2.69 -13.73 4.06
CA TYR A 248 1.62 -14.68 3.72
C TYR A 248 0.45 -14.00 3.01
N VAL A 249 0.02 -12.82 3.48
CA VAL A 249 -1.02 -12.04 2.80
C VAL A 249 -0.61 -11.74 1.36
N ASN A 250 0.63 -11.28 1.14
CA ASN A 250 1.09 -10.95 -0.20
C ASN A 250 1.25 -12.18 -1.09
N LEU A 251 1.70 -13.31 -0.52
CA LEU A 251 1.74 -14.59 -1.24
C LEU A 251 0.34 -14.98 -1.73
N ILE A 252 -0.69 -14.82 -0.89
CA ILE A 252 -2.08 -15.08 -1.27
C ILE A 252 -2.51 -14.13 -2.39
N LEU A 253 -2.20 -12.83 -2.29
CA LEU A 253 -2.52 -11.85 -3.32
C LEU A 253 -1.89 -12.21 -4.67
N PHE A 254 -0.58 -12.47 -4.71
CA PHE A 254 0.11 -12.88 -5.93
C PHE A 254 -0.43 -14.20 -6.50
N SER A 255 -0.80 -15.14 -5.64
CA SER A 255 -1.38 -16.42 -6.07
C SER A 255 -2.77 -16.21 -6.68
N LEU A 256 -3.60 -15.37 -6.07
CA LEU A 256 -4.91 -15.03 -6.60
C LEU A 256 -4.78 -14.26 -7.93
N ASP A 257 -3.91 -13.25 -8.02
CA ASP A 257 -3.68 -12.49 -9.26
C ASP A 257 -3.20 -13.41 -10.39
N LEU A 258 -2.31 -14.37 -10.08
CA LEU A 258 -1.88 -15.40 -11.03
C LEU A 258 -3.06 -16.28 -11.48
N ILE A 259 -3.89 -16.77 -10.56
CA ILE A 259 -5.06 -17.61 -10.89
C ILE A 259 -6.07 -16.84 -11.75
N PHE A 260 -6.36 -15.59 -11.41
CA PHE A 260 -7.29 -14.76 -12.18
C PHE A 260 -6.72 -14.38 -13.54
N THR A 261 -5.42 -14.10 -13.64
CA THR A 261 -4.73 -13.86 -14.91
C THR A 261 -4.77 -15.10 -15.81
N LEU A 262 -4.71 -16.32 -15.24
CA LEU A 262 -4.87 -17.58 -15.97
C LEU A 262 -6.32 -17.85 -16.41
N HIS A 263 -7.30 -17.48 -15.57
CA HIS A 263 -8.72 -17.76 -15.82
C HIS A 263 -9.42 -16.71 -16.68
N GLN A 264 -8.85 -15.51 -16.85
CA GLN A 264 -9.34 -14.60 -17.87
C GLN A 264 -8.96 -15.17 -19.24
N PRO A 265 -9.91 -15.71 -20.02
CA PRO A 265 -9.61 -16.03 -21.40
C PRO A 265 -9.16 -14.73 -22.06
N THR A 266 -8.15 -14.83 -22.90
CA THR A 266 -7.78 -13.85 -23.91
C THR A 266 -8.98 -13.53 -24.81
N SER A 267 -9.97 -12.81 -24.28
CA SER A 267 -11.08 -12.23 -25.02
C SER A 267 -10.94 -10.71 -24.93
N LYS A 268 -10.07 -10.16 -25.77
CA LYS A 268 -10.50 -9.26 -26.84
C LYS A 268 -9.28 -8.87 -27.68
N VAL A 269 -9.41 -9.23 -28.96
CA VAL A 269 -8.78 -8.65 -30.15
C VAL A 269 -8.67 -7.13 -30.03
#